data_AF-A0A2D8G931-F1
#
_entry.id   AF-A0A2D8G931-F1
#
_cell.length_a   1.000
_cell.length_b   1.000
_cell.length_c   1.000
_cell.angle_alpha   90.00
_cell.angle_beta   90.00
_cell.angle_gamma   90.00
#
_symmetry.space_group_name_H-M   'P 1'
#
loop_
_entity.id
_entity.type
_entity.pdbx_description
1 polymer ?
#
loop_
_entity_poly.entity_id
_entity_poly.type
_entity_poly.pdbx_seq_one_letter_code
_entity_poly.pdbx_strand_id
1 'polypeptide(L)'
;MNKEDDEKMRNDFFNASIAEVDPEVSESINREIKRQKYGIELIASENIVSRAVLEAQGSILTNKYAEGYPQKRYYGGCMFVDETEQLAIDRAKE
;
A
#
# COMPACT_ATOMS: atom_id res chain seq x y z
N MET A 1 17.92 -22.51 -14.39
CA MET A 1 17.79 -22.07 -12.99
C MET A 1 17.72 -23.31 -12.14
N ASN A 2 18.48 -23.37 -11.05
CA ASN A 2 18.43 -24.53 -10.15
C ASN A 2 17.33 -24.31 -9.10
N LYS A 3 16.82 -25.39 -8.48
CA LYS A 3 15.71 -25.31 -7.51
C LYS A 3 15.94 -24.30 -6.37
N GLU A 4 17.19 -24.12 -5.97
CA GLU A 4 17.59 -23.13 -4.94
C GLU A 4 17.38 -21.68 -5.41
N ASP A 5 17.65 -21.40 -6.69
CA ASP A 5 17.44 -20.07 -7.28
C ASP A 5 15.93 -19.75 -7.36
N ASP A 6 15.11 -20.75 -7.73
CA ASP A 6 13.65 -20.59 -7.82
C ASP A 6 13.03 -20.37 -6.42
N GLU A 7 13.54 -21.06 -5.41
CA GLU A 7 13.07 -20.89 -4.02
C GLU A 7 13.47 -19.54 -3.44
N LYS A 8 14.70 -19.10 -3.70
CA LYS A 8 15.16 -17.76 -3.34
C LYS A 8 14.31 -16.69 -4.03
N MET A 9 14.09 -16.80 -5.33
CA MET A 9 13.27 -15.85 -6.08
C MET A 9 11.83 -15.75 -5.53
N ARG A 10 11.23 -16.89 -5.17
CA ARG A 10 9.90 -16.92 -4.54
C ARG A 10 9.91 -16.22 -3.18
N ASN A 11 10.94 -16.46 -2.37
CA ASN A 11 11.07 -15.80 -1.07
C ASN A 11 11.24 -14.28 -1.22
N ASP A 12 12.11 -13.85 -2.14
CA ASP A 12 12.38 -12.44 -2.39
C ASP A 12 11.12 -11.73 -2.88
N PHE A 13 10.32 -12.36 -3.75
CA PHE A 13 9.07 -11.79 -4.23
C PHE A 13 8.10 -11.35 -3.11
N PHE A 14 8.02 -12.12 -2.02
CA PHE A 14 7.10 -11.81 -0.92
C PHE A 14 7.71 -10.99 0.21
N ASN A 15 9.04 -11.03 0.38
CA ASN A 15 9.69 -10.53 1.59
C ASN A 15 10.78 -9.48 1.35
N ALA A 16 11.33 -9.39 0.14
CA ALA A 16 12.36 -8.40 -0.14
C ALA A 16 11.76 -7.00 -0.15
N SER A 17 12.48 -6.06 0.44
CA SER A 17 12.13 -4.65 0.43
C SER A 17 12.38 -4.02 -0.94
N ILE A 18 11.78 -2.85 -1.19
CA ILE A 18 12.08 -2.08 -2.42
C ILE A 18 13.57 -1.75 -2.55
N ALA A 19 14.30 -1.56 -1.45
CA ALA A 19 15.73 -1.29 -1.48
C ALA A 19 16.56 -2.49 -1.96
N GLU A 20 16.06 -3.72 -1.77
CA GLU A 20 16.71 -4.95 -2.23
C GLU A 20 16.30 -5.31 -3.66
N VAL A 21 15.02 -5.09 -4.02
CA VAL A 21 14.48 -5.42 -5.34
C VAL A 21 14.80 -4.35 -6.38
N ASP A 22 14.68 -3.08 -6.02
CA ASP A 22 14.90 -1.93 -6.90
C ASP A 22 15.54 -0.75 -6.13
N PRO A 23 16.89 -0.78 -5.96
CA PRO A 23 17.63 0.26 -5.26
C PRO A 23 17.48 1.67 -5.88
N GLU A 24 17.25 1.75 -7.20
CA GLU A 24 17.12 3.03 -7.90
C GLU A 24 15.78 3.73 -7.58
N VAL A 25 14.70 2.95 -7.50
CA VAL A 25 13.40 3.44 -7.01
C VAL A 25 13.50 3.81 -5.54
N SER A 26 14.17 2.99 -4.71
CA SER A 26 14.36 3.30 -3.29
C SER A 26 15.11 4.62 -3.09
N GLU A 27 16.18 4.87 -3.84
CA GLU A 27 16.91 6.14 -3.77
C GLU A 27 16.06 7.32 -4.23
N SER A 28 15.21 7.13 -5.24
CA SER A 28 14.29 8.17 -5.70
C SER A 28 13.23 8.52 -4.65
N ILE A 29 12.69 7.52 -3.94
CA ILE A 29 11.81 7.72 -2.79
C ILE A 29 12.53 8.52 -1.69
N ASN A 30 13.77 8.15 -1.36
CA ASN A 30 14.56 8.84 -0.33
C ASN A 30 14.87 10.30 -0.70
N ARG A 31 15.14 10.58 -1.98
CA ARG A 31 15.32 11.95 -2.47
C ARG A 31 14.03 12.77 -2.35
N GLU A 32 12.87 12.19 -2.66
CA GLU A 32 11.59 12.87 -2.50
C GLU A 32 11.23 13.13 -1.03
N ILE A 33 11.52 12.18 -0.13
CA ILE A 33 11.38 12.40 1.32
C ILE A 33 12.21 13.60 1.78
N LYS A 34 13.46 13.71 1.32
CA LYS A 34 14.32 14.86 1.65
C LYS A 34 13.74 16.17 1.08
N ARG A 35 13.24 16.15 -0.17
CA ARG A 35 12.60 17.31 -0.80
C ARG A 35 11.43 17.80 0.04
N GLN A 36 10.48 16.93 0.38
CA GLN A 36 9.30 17.30 1.18
C GLN A 36 9.65 17.72 2.61
N LYS A 37 10.70 17.14 3.22
CA LYS A 37 11.12 17.44 4.59
C LYS A 37 11.80 18.80 4.74
N TYR A 38 12.55 19.23 3.73
CA TYR A 38 13.35 20.47 3.79
C TYR A 38 12.80 21.58 2.89
N GLY A 39 11.88 21.27 1.98
CA GLY A 39 11.15 22.23 1.17
C GLY A 39 10.03 22.92 1.95
N ILE A 40 9.64 24.10 1.47
CA ILE A 40 8.42 24.77 1.90
C ILE A 40 7.38 24.53 0.81
N GLU A 41 6.41 23.67 1.09
CA GLU A 41 5.34 23.32 0.16
C GLU A 41 4.19 24.34 0.29
N LEU A 42 3.98 25.13 -0.78
CA LEU A 42 2.96 26.20 -0.82
C LEU A 42 1.79 25.89 -1.77
N ILE A 43 1.74 24.67 -2.30
CA ILE A 43 0.66 24.23 -3.19
C ILE A 43 -0.55 23.91 -2.31
N ALA A 44 -1.61 24.72 -2.43
CA ALA A 44 -2.77 24.68 -1.53
C ALA A 44 -3.52 23.34 -1.50
N SER A 45 -3.41 22.52 -2.55
CA SER A 45 -4.06 21.22 -2.65
C SER A 45 -3.18 20.04 -2.22
N GLU A 46 -1.89 20.26 -2.01
CA GLU A 46 -0.98 19.21 -1.53
C GLU A 46 -1.01 19.12 -0.01
N ASN A 47 -0.72 17.93 0.51
CA ASN A 47 -0.67 17.68 1.95
C ASN A 47 0.25 16.50 2.27
N ILE A 48 0.66 16.40 3.53
CA ILE A 48 1.48 15.29 4.04
C ILE A 48 0.59 14.36 4.87
N VAL A 49 0.41 13.13 4.38
CA VAL A 49 -0.38 12.12 5.09
C VAL A 49 0.41 11.54 6.28
N SER A 50 -0.31 10.97 7.25
CA SER A 50 0.33 10.29 8.38
C SER A 50 0.95 8.95 7.97
N ARG A 51 1.90 8.47 8.77
CA ARG A 51 2.49 7.14 8.59
C ARG A 51 1.44 6.02 8.57
N ALA A 52 0.41 6.12 9.41
CA ALA A 52 -0.67 5.13 9.47
C ALA A 52 -1.48 5.06 8.17
N VAL A 53 -1.67 6.18 7.47
CA VAL A 53 -2.33 6.19 6.15
C VAL A 53 -1.45 5.48 5.10
N LEU A 54 -0.14 5.72 5.10
CA LEU A 54 0.79 5.05 4.20
C LEU A 54 0.83 3.53 4.44
N GLU A 55 0.84 3.10 5.71
CA GLU A 55 0.81 1.68 6.07
C GLU A 55 -0.47 0.99 5.58
N ALA A 56 -1.63 1.65 5.69
CA ALA A 56 -2.88 1.11 5.17
C ALA A 56 -2.89 1.04 3.62
N GLN A 57 -2.43 2.09 2.95
CA GLN A 57 -2.40 2.18 1.48
C GLN A 57 -1.48 1.12 0.85
N GLY A 58 -0.35 0.81 1.49
CA GLY A 58 0.61 -0.20 1.05
C GLY A 58 0.32 -1.62 1.54
N SER A 59 -0.87 -1.88 2.11
CA SER A 59 -1.19 -3.17 2.73
C SER A 59 -1.68 -4.23 1.74
N ILE A 60 -1.79 -5.47 2.24
CA ILE A 60 -2.27 -6.63 1.47
C ILE A 60 -3.71 -6.49 0.96
N LEU A 61 -4.48 -5.50 1.47
CA LEU A 61 -5.83 -5.21 0.97
C LEU A 61 -5.85 -4.94 -0.54
N THR A 62 -4.74 -4.42 -1.10
CA THR A 62 -4.54 -4.18 -2.54
C THR A 62 -4.78 -5.42 -3.41
N ASN A 63 -4.55 -6.62 -2.87
CA ASN A 63 -4.69 -7.86 -3.62
C ASN A 63 -6.16 -8.31 -3.76
N LYS A 64 -7.09 -7.71 -3.02
CA LYS A 64 -8.48 -8.16 -3.00
C LYS A 64 -9.35 -7.42 -4.00
N TYR A 65 -9.87 -8.16 -4.99
CA TYR A 65 -10.97 -7.70 -5.82
C TYR A 65 -12.30 -7.80 -5.03
N ALA A 66 -13.00 -6.68 -4.87
CA ALA A 66 -14.18 -6.56 -4.00
C ALA A 66 -15.33 -5.76 -4.65
N GLU A 67 -15.66 -6.05 -5.91
CA GLU A 67 -16.77 -5.39 -6.61
C GLU A 67 -18.12 -5.60 -5.90
N GLY A 68 -18.92 -4.53 -5.85
CA GLY A 68 -20.18 -4.45 -5.11
C GLY A 68 -20.03 -3.64 -3.83
N TYR A 69 -20.99 -3.78 -2.92
CA TYR A 69 -20.96 -3.14 -1.59
C TYR A 69 -20.72 -4.18 -0.49
N PRO A 70 -20.38 -3.78 0.75
CA PRO A 70 -20.28 -4.71 1.87
C PRO A 70 -21.51 -5.62 1.96
N GLN A 71 -21.28 -6.92 2.13
CA GLN A 71 -22.29 -7.99 2.14
C GLN A 71 -23.10 -8.16 0.83
N LYS A 72 -22.79 -7.40 -0.21
CA LYS A 72 -23.41 -7.46 -1.55
C LYS A 72 -22.33 -7.48 -2.63
N ARG A 73 -21.37 -8.39 -2.46
CA ARG A 73 -20.24 -8.55 -3.37
C ARG A 73 -20.56 -9.51 -4.50
N TYR A 74 -20.00 -9.25 -5.68
CA TYR A 74 -20.04 -10.18 -6.81
C TYR A 74 -19.05 -11.35 -6.62
N TYR A 75 -18.05 -11.18 -5.76
CA TYR A 75 -16.97 -12.15 -5.53
C TYR A 75 -16.87 -12.55 -4.05
N GLY A 76 -16.47 -13.80 -3.82
CA GLY A 76 -16.25 -14.33 -2.47
C GLY A 76 -14.96 -13.83 -1.79
N GLY A 77 -14.83 -14.14 -0.50
CA GLY A 77 -13.63 -13.89 0.29
C GLY A 77 -13.42 -12.44 0.73
N CYS A 78 -14.46 -11.61 0.75
CA CYS A 78 -14.36 -10.17 1.04
C CYS A 78 -14.56 -9.81 2.53
N MET A 79 -14.63 -10.79 3.43
CA MET A 79 -15.05 -10.60 4.84
C MET A 79 -14.32 -9.43 5.54
N PHE A 80 -12.99 -9.35 5.44
CA PHE A 80 -12.20 -8.30 6.09
C PHE A 80 -12.14 -6.97 5.30
N VAL A 81 -12.35 -7.02 3.98
CA VAL A 81 -12.48 -5.79 3.19
C VAL A 81 -13.82 -5.12 3.49
N ASP A 82 -14.89 -5.91 3.66
CA ASP A 82 -16.20 -5.43 4.07
C ASP A 82 -16.15 -4.76 5.45
N GLU A 83 -15.42 -5.34 6.41
CA GLU A 83 -15.18 -4.70 7.71
C GLU A 83 -14.48 -3.34 7.57
N THR A 84 -13.43 -3.28 6.76
CA THR A 84 -12.65 -2.04 6.53
C THR A 84 -13.49 -0.98 5.83
N GLU A 85 -14.23 -1.36 4.78
CA GLU A 85 -15.09 -0.44 4.03
C GLU A 85 -16.27 0.05 4.88
N GLN A 86 -16.88 -0.81 5.69
CA GLN A 86 -17.96 -0.41 6.58
C GLN A 86 -17.47 0.61 7.62
N LEU A 87 -16.30 0.37 8.24
CA LEU A 87 -15.68 1.33 9.16
C LEU A 87 -15.40 2.67 8.48
N ALA A 88 -14.95 2.66 7.22
CA ALA A 88 -14.70 3.88 6.46
C ALA A 88 -16.01 4.63 6.15
N ILE A 89 -17.06 3.92 5.75
CA ILE A 89 -18.39 4.48 5.49
C ILE A 89 -18.97 5.12 6.76
N ASP A 90 -18.84 4.43 7.89
CA ASP A 90 -19.39 4.91 9.16
C ASP A 90 -18.67 6.18 9.61
N ARG A 91 -17.33 6.20 9.58
CA ARG A 91 -16.51 7.37 9.92
C ARG A 91 -16.70 8.55 8.97
N ALA A 92 -16.97 8.30 7.70
CA ALA A 92 -17.21 9.37 6.72
C ALA A 92 -18.54 10.09 6.93
N LYS A 93 -19.47 9.49 7.68
CA LYS A 93 -20.80 10.06 8.01
C LYS A 93 -20.83 10.79 9.34
N GLU A 94 -19.80 10.63 10.18
CA GLU A 94 -19.63 11.38 11.43
C GLU A 94 -19.45 12.88 11.14
#